data_AF-A0A820PDK2-F1
#
_entry.id   AF-A0A820PDK2-F1
#
_cell.length_a   1.000
_cell.length_b   1.000
_cell.length_c   1.000
_cell.angle_alpha   90.00
_cell.angle_beta   90.00
_cell.angle_gamma   90.00
#
_symmetry.space_group_name_H-M   'P 1'
#
loop_
_entity.id
_entity.type
_entity.pdbx_description
1 polymer ?
#
loop_
_entity_poly.entity_id
_entity_poly.type
_entity_poly.pdbx_seq_one_letter_code
_entity_poly.pdbx_strand_id
1 'polypeptide(L)' 'VLTAKAGDAICSLSDINCLVPRGRHELRFYPVFFDLHGKSYDYKIPYNQITRGFLLPHKDNRQMYFV' A
#
# COMPACT_ATOMS: atom_id res chain seq x y z
N VAL A 1 8.36 26.77 -7.77
CA VAL A 1 7.12 26.31 -8.42
C VAL A 1 7.20 24.78 -8.53
N LEU A 2 6.66 24.06 -7.55
CA LEU A 2 6.62 22.59 -7.57
C LEU A 2 5.18 22.17 -7.88
N THR A 3 4.88 22.03 -9.17
CA THR A 3 3.63 21.44 -9.63
C THR A 3 3.72 19.92 -9.50
N ALA A 4 3.56 19.40 -8.29
CA ALA A 4 3.29 17.97 -8.10
C ALA A 4 1.84 17.73 -8.54
N LYS A 5 1.66 17.38 -9.81
CA LYS A 5 0.45 16.74 -10.33
C LYS A 5 0.13 15.53 -9.43
N ALA A 6 -1.10 15.03 -9.50
CA ALA A 6 -1.50 13.74 -8.95
C ALA A 6 -0.65 12.51 -9.37
N GLY A 7 0.47 12.73 -10.08
CA GLY A 7 1.44 11.76 -10.59
C GLY A 7 2.85 11.78 -9.95
N ASP A 8 3.15 12.59 -8.94
CA ASP A 8 4.39 12.41 -8.15
C ASP A 8 4.11 11.50 -6.94
N ALA A 9 3.84 10.22 -7.23
CA ALA A 9 3.96 9.20 -6.20
C ALA A 9 5.45 9.06 -5.86
N ILE A 10 5.80 9.08 -4.58
CA ILE A 10 7.18 8.90 -4.09
C ILE A 10 7.70 7.54 -4.56
N CYS A 11 6.85 6.52 -4.46
CA CYS A 11 7.08 5.22 -5.06
C CYS A 11 5.74 4.54 -5.36
N SER A 12 5.76 3.65 -6.35
CA SER A 12 4.65 2.74 -6.62
C SER A 12 5.15 1.30 -6.62
N LEU A 13 4.45 0.44 -5.88
CA LEU A 13 4.66 -1.01 -5.90
C LEU A 13 3.45 -1.65 -6.57
N SER A 14 3.64 -2.18 -7.76
CA SER A 14 2.66 -2.97 -8.49
C SER A 14 2.62 -4.43 -8.00
N ASP A 15 1.49 -5.10 -8.24
CA ASP A 15 1.31 -6.54 -8.00
C ASP A 15 1.49 -7.02 -6.54
N ILE A 16 1.13 -6.18 -5.56
CA ILE A 16 1.10 -6.63 -4.17
C ILE A 16 -0.14 -7.50 -3.94
N ASN A 17 0.10 -8.75 -3.57
CA ASN A 17 -0.94 -9.66 -3.10
C ASN A 17 -1.39 -9.25 -1.68
N CYS A 18 -2.53 -8.59 -1.57
CA CYS A 18 -3.17 -8.35 -0.28
C CYS A 18 -4.15 -9.50 0.01
N LEU A 19 -4.00 -10.12 1.19
CA LEU A 19 -4.94 -11.14 1.68
C LEU A 19 -6.29 -10.53 2.08
N VAL A 20 -6.29 -9.30 2.58
CA VAL A 20 -7.49 -8.55 2.98
C VAL A 20 -7.32 -7.07 2.58
N PRO A 21 -8.28 -6.48 1.85
CA PRO A 21 -9.34 -7.11 1.06
C PRO A 21 -8.73 -7.88 -0.12
N ARG A 22 -9.02 -9.19 -0.18
CA ARG A 22 -8.36 -10.17 -1.06
C ARG A 22 -8.28 -9.69 -2.51
N GLY A 23 -7.06 -9.42 -2.98
CA GLY A 23 -6.83 -8.90 -4.33
C GLY A 23 -5.38 -8.52 -4.60
N ARG A 24 -5.07 -8.32 -5.87
CA ARG A 24 -3.83 -7.67 -6.30
C ARG A 24 -4.08 -6.19 -6.42
N HIS A 25 -3.27 -5.42 -5.72
CA HIS A 25 -3.37 -3.97 -5.70
C HIS A 25 -2.00 -3.36 -5.99
N GLU A 26 -2.03 -2.18 -6.59
CA GLU A 26 -0.88 -1.32 -6.76
C GLU A 26 -0.87 -0.33 -5.59
N LEU A 27 0.18 -0.35 -4.77
CA LEU A 27 0.37 0.63 -3.71
C LEU A 27 1.13 1.83 -4.26
N ARG A 28 0.54 3.02 -4.18
CA ARG A 28 1.17 4.29 -4.53
C ARG A 28 1.37 5.10 -3.27
N PHE A 29 2.60 5.46 -2.98
CA PHE A 29 2.94 6.23 -1.79
C PHE A 29 2.99 7.71 -2.14
N TYR A 30 2.22 8.50 -1.40
CA TYR A 30 2.30 9.95 -1.42
C TYR A 30 2.84 10.45 -0.07
N PRO A 31 3.25 11.72 0.06
CA PRO A 31 3.79 12.25 1.31
C PRO A 31 2.82 12.22 2.50
N VAL A 32 1.50 12.27 2.24
CA VAL A 32 0.46 12.41 3.29
C VAL A 32 -0.41 11.15 3.44
N PHE A 33 -0.51 10.36 2.37
CA PHE A 33 -1.35 9.18 2.30
C PHE A 33 -0.72 8.17 1.35
N PHE A 34 -1.19 6.93 1.40
CA PHE A 34 -0.91 5.95 0.36
C PHE A 34 -2.23 5.51 -0.29
N ASP A 35 -2.21 5.38 -1.60
CA ASP A 35 -3.32 4.91 -2.40
C ASP A 35 -3.09 3.43 -2.72
N LEU A 36 -4.02 2.58 -2.34
CA LEU A 36 -4.09 1.18 -2.71
C LEU A 36 -5.08 1.06 -3.88
N HIS A 37 -4.52 1.07 -5.08
CA HIS A 37 -5.26 1.03 -6.35
C HIS A 37 -5.50 -0.42 -6.75
N GLY A 38 -6.73 -0.88 -6.59
CA GLY A 38 -7.17 -2.19 -7.03
C GLY A 38 -7.83 -2.13 -8.41
N LYS A 39 -7.97 -3.29 -9.06
CA LYS A 39 -8.69 -3.38 -10.35
C LYS A 39 -10.16 -2.92 -10.28
N SER A 40 -10.77 -3.01 -9.09
CA SER A 40 -12.18 -2.67 -8.88
C SER A 40 -12.41 -1.61 -7.81
N TYR A 41 -11.43 -1.38 -6.93
CA TYR A 41 -11.59 -0.50 -5.78
C TYR A 41 -10.29 0.24 -5.49
N ASP A 42 -10.42 1.53 -5.25
CA ASP A 42 -9.32 2.41 -4.86
C ASP A 42 -9.51 2.80 -3.40
N TYR A 43 -8.49 2.54 -2.59
CA TYR A 43 -8.48 2.91 -1.17
C TYR A 43 -7.40 3.95 -0.92
N LYS A 44 -7.79 5.13 -0.44
CA LYS A 44 -6.84 6.18 -0.05
C LYS A 44 -6.71 6.20 1.46
N ILE A 45 -5.56 5.81 1.97
CA ILE A 45 -5.32 5.65 3.40
C ILE A 45 -4.31 6.70 3.87
N PRO A 46 -4.72 7.70 4.67
CA PRO A 46 -3.81 8.65 5.29
C PRO A 46 -2.96 7.96 6.37
N TYR A 47 -1.70 8.37 6.51
CA TYR A 47 -0.79 7.75 7.49
C TYR A 47 -1.29 7.86 8.94
N ASN A 48 -2.05 8.90 9.26
CA ASN A 48 -2.66 9.08 10.59
C ASN A 48 -3.67 7.99 10.96
N GLN A 49 -4.23 7.25 10.00
CA GLN A 49 -5.15 6.15 10.27
C GLN A 49 -4.43 4.84 10.59
N ILE A 50 -3.14 4.72 10.28
CA ILE A 50 -2.34 3.53 10.59
C ILE A 50 -2.09 3.52 12.10
N THR A 51 -2.81 2.68 12.83
CA THR A 51 -2.67 2.60 14.29
C THR A 51 -1.47 1.76 14.69
N ARG A 52 -1.23 0.65 13.99
CA ARG A 52 -0.11 -0.30 14.20
C ARG A 52 0.20 -0.97 12.86
N GLY A 53 1.48 -1.26 12.63
CA GLY A 53 1.94 -2.11 11.53
C GLY A 53 2.75 -3.26 12.10
N PHE A 54 2.41 -4.48 11.71
CA PHE A 54 3.05 -5.70 12.17
C PHE A 54 3.70 -6.41 11.00
N LEU A 55 4.98 -6.78 11.17
CA LEU A 55 5.68 -7.65 10.25
C LEU A 55 5.84 -9.02 10.92
N LEU A 56 5.11 -10.01 10.43
CA LEU A 56 5.14 -11.37 10.97
C LEU A 56 5.89 -12.30 10.01
N PRO A 57 6.91 -13.03 10.48
CA PRO A 57 7.51 -14.10 9.72
C PRO A 57 6.54 -15.28 9.63
N HIS A 58 6.34 -15.82 8.42
CA HIS A 58 5.63 -17.09 8.27
C HIS A 58 6.46 -18.22 8.88
N LYS A 59 5.81 -19.25 9.41
CA LYS A 59 6.45 -20.42 10.04
C LYS A 59 7.48 -21.13 9.13
N ASP A 60 7.30 -20.99 7.81
CA ASP A 60 8.19 -21.55 6.78
C ASP A 60 9.34 -20.60 6.38
N ASN A 61 9.47 -19.41 6.97
CA ASN A 61 10.41 -18.31 6.63
C ASN A 61 10.45 -17.85 5.16
N ARG A 62 9.64 -18.43 4.29
CA ARG A 62 9.58 -18.13 2.85
C ARG A 62 8.73 -16.91 2.51
N GLN A 63 7.85 -16.50 3.41
CA GLN A 63 6.95 -15.37 3.24
C GLN A 63 6.94 -14.53 4.50
N MET A 64 6.80 -13.21 4.33
CA MET A 64 6.58 -12.26 5.41
C MET A 64 5.18 -11.69 5.24
N TYR A 65 4.40 -11.67 6.32
CA TYR A 65 3.11 -11.00 6.35
C TYR A 65 3.28 -9.60 6.92
N PHE A 66 2.69 -8.62 6.24
CA PHE A 66 2.55 -7.27 6.74
C PHE A 66 1.06 -7.03 7.02
N VAL A 67 0.73 -6.72 8.28
CA VAL A 67 -0.65 -6.51 8.78
C VAL A 67 -0.76 -5.15 9.43
#